data_AF-A0A2D8MVZ8-F1
#
_entry.id   AF-A0A2D8MVZ8-F1
#
_cell.length_a   1.000
_cell.length_b   1.000
_cell.length_c   1.000
_cell.angle_alpha   90.00
_cell.angle_beta   90.00
_cell.angle_gamma   90.00
#
_symmetry.space_group_name_H-M   'P 1'
#
loop_
_entity.id
_entity.type
_entity.pdbx_description
1 polymer ?
#
loop_
_entity_poly.entity_id
_entity_poly.type
_entity_poly.pdbx_seq_one_letter_code
_entity_poly.pdbx_strand_id
1 'polypeptide(L)'
;MQGRGLIAGDAEVDELQALLREALDFVVFIPFSTGTMTHFEHDLYAAGLPISSYNERWWKYVAEFQGIRPPAGRGEEFCDAASKTHINNDAAQYYDYAISYILLHQFHRHIARKILGQDPRNTNYYGNKKIGSFLRSILKLGATRDSRAVLRESIGEDISARALLDYFEPLLEYLRKENAGRRHTLGDI
;
A
#
# COMPACT_ATOMS: atom_id res chain seq x y z
N MET A 1 -5.31 17.97 16.10
CA MET A 1 -5.61 19.37 15.69
C MET A 1 -6.38 20.14 16.77
N GLN A 2 -7.45 19.57 17.36
CA GLN A 2 -8.23 20.21 18.44
C GLN A 2 -7.39 20.64 19.64
N GLY A 3 -6.56 19.76 20.20
CA GLY A 3 -5.67 20.09 21.33
C GLY A 3 -4.61 21.16 21.06
N ARG A 4 -4.52 21.68 19.82
CA ARG A 4 -3.67 22.80 19.42
C ARG A 4 -4.47 24.04 18.98
N GLY A 5 -5.80 24.03 19.13
CA GLY A 5 -6.67 25.14 18.72
C GLY A 5 -6.76 25.36 17.21
N LEU A 6 -6.36 24.37 16.40
CA LEU A 6 -6.35 24.49 14.93
C LEU A 6 -7.69 24.13 14.27
N ILE A 7 -8.56 23.44 15.00
CA ILE A 7 -9.93 23.11 14.58
C ILE A 7 -10.86 23.21 15.79
N ALA A 8 -12.15 23.42 15.54
CA ALA A 8 -13.17 23.47 16.58
C ALA A 8 -13.32 22.12 17.30
N GLY A 9 -13.72 22.15 18.58
CA GLY A 9 -13.87 20.95 19.40
C GLY A 9 -15.04 20.05 18.98
N ASP A 10 -16.00 20.62 18.28
CA ASP A 10 -17.19 20.01 17.69
C ASP A 10 -17.03 19.74 16.19
N ALA A 11 -15.83 19.89 15.63
CA ALA A 11 -15.57 19.57 14.24
C ALA A 11 -15.87 18.09 13.97
N GLU A 12 -16.83 17.83 13.09
CA GLU A 12 -17.16 16.47 12.65
C GLU A 12 -16.13 15.96 11.64
N VAL A 13 -15.85 14.65 11.71
CA VAL A 13 -14.98 13.96 10.77
C VAL A 13 -15.82 12.94 10.02
N ASP A 14 -15.85 13.06 8.70
CA ASP A 14 -16.38 12.00 7.84
C ASP A 14 -15.35 10.88 7.76
N GLU A 15 -15.50 9.89 8.65
CA GLU A 15 -14.57 8.74 8.74
C GLU A 15 -14.56 7.93 7.44
N LEU A 16 -15.68 7.82 6.74
CA LEU A 16 -15.77 7.06 5.49
C LEU A 16 -15.04 7.78 4.36
N GLN A 17 -15.22 9.10 4.25
CA GLN A 17 -14.47 9.91 3.28
C GLN A 17 -12.97 9.89 3.59
N ALA A 18 -12.59 9.94 4.87
CA ALA A 18 -11.18 9.83 5.27
C ALA A 18 -10.57 8.48 4.87
N LEU A 19 -11.27 7.38 5.15
CA LEU A 19 -10.87 6.03 4.74
C LEU A 19 -10.79 5.91 3.21
N LEU A 20 -11.76 6.45 2.47
CA LEU A 20 -11.74 6.44 1.00
C LEU A 20 -10.51 7.19 0.46
N ARG A 21 -10.21 8.37 1.01
CA ARG A 21 -9.03 9.15 0.64
C ARG A 21 -7.74 8.35 0.87
N GLU A 22 -7.62 7.70 2.02
CA GLU A 22 -6.43 6.89 2.34
C GLU A 22 -6.35 5.62 1.48
N ALA A 23 -7.48 5.00 1.13
CA ALA A 23 -7.50 3.84 0.26
C ALA A 23 -7.04 4.17 -1.17
N LEU A 24 -7.31 5.40 -1.65
CA LEU A 24 -6.80 5.90 -2.92
C LEU A 24 -5.28 6.12 -2.93
N ASP A 25 -4.61 6.12 -1.77
CA ASP A 25 -3.16 6.14 -1.68
C ASP A 25 -2.60 4.72 -1.47
N PHE A 26 -3.11 3.99 -0.49
CA PHE A 26 -2.56 2.70 -0.09
C PHE A 26 -3.03 1.54 -0.96
N VAL A 27 -4.35 1.39 -1.15
CA VAL A 27 -4.94 0.17 -1.72
C VAL A 27 -4.73 0.10 -3.23
N VAL A 28 -4.94 1.22 -3.94
CA VAL A 28 -4.80 1.27 -5.40
C VAL A 28 -3.35 1.11 -5.86
N PHE A 29 -2.38 1.40 -4.99
CA PHE A 29 -0.96 1.32 -5.30
C PHE A 29 -0.40 -0.12 -5.19
N ILE A 30 -1.02 -0.99 -4.39
CA ILE A 30 -0.60 -2.39 -4.23
C ILE A 30 -0.53 -3.15 -5.58
N PRO A 31 -1.57 -3.15 -6.44
CA PRO A 31 -1.50 -3.84 -7.73
C PRO A 31 -0.45 -3.25 -8.68
N PHE A 32 -0.21 -1.94 -8.63
CA PHE A 32 0.85 -1.33 -9.43
C PHE A 32 2.24 -1.80 -9.00
N SER A 33 2.51 -1.75 -7.69
CA SER A 33 3.83 -2.06 -7.14
C SER A 33 4.19 -3.54 -7.20
N THR A 34 3.28 -4.41 -6.75
CA THR A 34 3.52 -5.86 -6.67
C THR A 34 3.10 -6.61 -7.93
N GLY A 35 2.20 -6.05 -8.73
CA GLY A 35 1.79 -6.60 -10.01
C GLY A 35 2.62 -6.00 -11.14
N THR A 36 2.18 -4.85 -11.66
CA THR A 36 2.73 -4.26 -12.90
C THR A 36 4.26 -4.11 -12.87
N MET A 37 4.79 -3.41 -11.86
CA MET A 37 6.22 -3.12 -11.76
C MET A 37 7.03 -4.41 -11.56
N THR A 38 6.67 -5.20 -10.55
CA THR A 38 7.42 -6.39 -10.15
C THR A 38 7.43 -7.45 -11.26
N HIS A 39 6.29 -7.71 -11.90
CA HIS A 39 6.22 -8.70 -12.98
C HIS A 39 6.92 -8.22 -14.25
N PHE A 40 6.82 -6.93 -14.60
CA PHE A 40 7.54 -6.39 -15.74
C PHE A 40 9.07 -6.51 -15.55
N GLU A 41 9.59 -6.10 -14.39
CA GLU A 41 11.02 -6.20 -14.08
C GLU A 41 11.50 -7.65 -13.97
N HIS A 42 10.68 -8.56 -13.43
CA HIS A 42 10.97 -10.00 -13.48
C HIS A 42 11.15 -10.48 -14.92
N ASP A 43 10.24 -10.11 -15.83
CA ASP A 43 10.34 -10.56 -17.22
C ASP A 43 11.54 -9.96 -17.94
N LEU A 44 11.81 -8.68 -17.67
CA LEU A 44 12.94 -7.95 -18.21
C LEU A 44 14.27 -8.57 -17.78
N TYR A 45 14.42 -8.91 -16.50
CA TYR A 45 15.70 -9.32 -15.94
C TYR A 45 15.92 -10.84 -15.89
N ALA A 46 14.85 -11.63 -15.74
CA ALA A 46 14.93 -13.07 -15.50
C ALA A 46 14.28 -13.91 -16.62
N ALA A 47 13.24 -13.42 -17.29
CA ALA A 47 12.53 -14.19 -18.33
C ALA A 47 13.00 -13.92 -19.76
N GLY A 48 13.96 -13.00 -19.96
CA GLY A 48 14.51 -12.69 -21.28
C GLY A 48 13.50 -12.00 -22.21
N LEU A 49 12.69 -11.09 -21.67
CA LEU A 49 11.75 -10.29 -22.46
C LEU A 49 12.47 -9.61 -23.63
N PRO A 50 12.05 -9.82 -24.89
CA PRO A 50 12.69 -9.15 -26.03
C PRO A 50 12.32 -7.67 -26.05
N ILE A 51 13.28 -6.83 -26.48
CA ILE A 51 13.10 -5.38 -26.63
C ILE A 51 11.88 -5.04 -27.49
N SER A 52 11.57 -5.86 -28.50
CA SER A 52 10.42 -5.71 -29.38
C SER A 52 9.06 -6.01 -28.74
N SER A 53 9.01 -6.23 -27.43
CA SER A 53 7.77 -6.52 -26.68
C SER A 53 7.75 -5.85 -25.31
N TYR A 54 8.60 -4.84 -25.07
CA TYR A 54 8.65 -4.16 -23.78
C TYR A 54 7.35 -3.42 -23.51
N ASN A 55 6.88 -2.67 -24.49
CA ASN A 55 5.74 -1.78 -24.27
C ASN A 55 4.43 -2.57 -24.22
N GLU A 56 4.26 -3.57 -25.09
CA GLU A 56 3.17 -4.54 -25.06
C GLU A 56 3.12 -5.25 -23.71
N ARG A 57 4.26 -5.76 -23.21
CA ARG A 57 4.31 -6.45 -21.91
C ARG A 57 3.93 -5.53 -20.76
N TRP A 58 4.45 -4.29 -20.77
CA TRP A 58 4.10 -3.29 -19.77
C TRP A 58 2.58 -3.05 -19.73
N TRP A 59 1.97 -2.75 -20.88
CA TRP A 59 0.53 -2.48 -20.94
C TRP A 59 -0.34 -3.70 -20.65
N LYS A 60 0.13 -4.91 -20.99
CA LYS A 60 -0.53 -6.16 -20.56
C LYS A 60 -0.63 -6.21 -19.04
N TYR A 61 0.47 -5.95 -18.32
CA TYR A 61 0.46 -5.99 -16.86
C TYR A 61 -0.23 -4.78 -16.22
N VAL A 62 -0.26 -3.62 -16.86
CA VAL A 62 -1.10 -2.49 -16.43
C VAL A 62 -2.58 -2.89 -16.51
N ALA A 63 -3.01 -3.53 -17.60
CA ALA A 63 -4.38 -4.01 -17.75
C ALA A 63 -4.72 -5.12 -16.75
N GLU A 64 -3.87 -6.14 -16.63
CA GLU A 64 -4.10 -7.31 -15.78
C GLU A 64 -4.18 -6.96 -14.29
N PHE A 65 -3.21 -6.18 -13.78
CA PHE A 65 -3.13 -5.92 -12.34
C PHE A 65 -3.93 -4.69 -11.90
N GLN A 66 -4.00 -3.65 -12.73
CA GLN A 66 -4.64 -2.39 -12.35
C GLN A 66 -5.99 -2.15 -13.03
N GLY A 67 -6.32 -2.90 -14.09
CA GLY A 67 -7.49 -2.60 -14.91
C GLY A 67 -7.34 -1.27 -15.66
N ILE A 68 -6.14 -0.92 -16.14
CA ILE A 68 -5.95 0.36 -16.86
C ILE A 68 -5.55 0.06 -18.30
N ARG A 69 -6.11 0.83 -19.24
CA ARG A 69 -5.74 0.80 -20.66
C ARG A 69 -5.11 2.13 -21.06
N PRO A 70 -4.20 2.14 -22.05
CA PRO A 70 -3.64 3.40 -22.53
C PRO A 70 -4.72 4.28 -23.19
N PRO A 71 -4.60 5.62 -23.09
CA PRO A 71 -5.58 6.53 -23.70
C PRO A 71 -5.48 6.62 -25.24
N ALA A 72 -4.39 6.11 -25.83
CA ALA A 72 -4.15 6.04 -27.26
C ALA A 72 -3.32 4.77 -27.57
N GLY A 73 -3.19 4.41 -28.85
CA GLY A 73 -2.32 3.30 -29.25
C GLY A 73 -0.88 3.55 -28.81
N ARG A 74 -0.25 2.54 -28.18
CA ARG A 74 1.14 2.58 -27.69
C ARG A 74 1.91 1.41 -28.31
N GLY A 75 2.59 1.65 -29.44
CA GLY A 75 3.45 0.64 -30.06
C GLY A 75 4.82 0.52 -29.39
N GLU A 76 5.70 -0.27 -29.99
CA GLU A 76 7.05 -0.56 -29.49
C GLU A 76 8.07 0.56 -29.82
N GLU A 77 7.64 1.61 -30.52
CA GLU A 77 8.41 2.85 -30.62
C GLU A 77 8.49 3.62 -29.28
N PHE A 78 7.65 3.24 -28.31
CA PHE A 78 7.67 3.76 -26.94
C PHE A 78 8.32 2.78 -25.95
N CYS A 79 8.70 3.31 -24.79
CA CYS A 79 9.16 2.51 -23.65
C CYS A 79 8.53 3.07 -22.37
N ASP A 80 7.22 2.84 -22.19
CA ASP A 80 6.43 3.52 -21.17
C ASP A 80 6.87 3.16 -19.75
N ALA A 81 7.30 1.91 -19.56
CA ALA A 81 7.91 1.48 -18.31
C ALA A 81 9.08 2.40 -17.90
N ALA A 82 9.95 2.80 -18.84
CA ALA A 82 11.11 3.65 -18.55
C ALA A 82 10.75 5.10 -18.17
N SER A 83 9.50 5.53 -18.36
CA SER A 83 9.03 6.82 -17.82
C SER A 83 8.88 6.78 -16.29
N LYS A 84 8.77 5.58 -15.70
CA LYS A 84 8.73 5.41 -14.24
C LYS A 84 10.14 5.37 -13.68
N THR A 85 10.45 6.34 -12.82
CA THR A 85 11.78 6.56 -12.23
C THR A 85 12.45 5.31 -11.63
N HIS A 86 11.70 4.36 -11.05
CA HIS A 86 12.34 3.22 -10.40
C HIS A 86 12.79 2.14 -11.40
N ILE A 87 12.18 2.08 -12.58
CA ILE A 87 12.64 1.19 -13.66
C ILE A 87 14.06 1.54 -14.10
N ASN A 88 14.44 2.82 -14.08
CA ASN A 88 15.73 3.30 -14.60
C ASN A 88 16.73 3.74 -13.52
N ASN A 89 16.37 3.76 -12.24
CA ASN A 89 17.30 4.16 -11.18
C ASN A 89 17.36 3.25 -9.93
N ASP A 90 16.41 2.34 -9.75
CA ASP A 90 16.33 1.47 -8.56
C ASP A 90 15.60 0.16 -8.93
N ALA A 91 16.30 -0.66 -9.70
CA ALA A 91 15.74 -1.82 -10.36
C ALA A 91 15.29 -2.93 -9.39
N ALA A 92 14.13 -3.52 -9.67
CA ALA A 92 13.60 -4.73 -9.06
C ALA A 92 13.36 -4.68 -7.54
N GLN A 93 13.05 -3.50 -6.98
CA GLN A 93 12.75 -3.31 -5.55
C GLN A 93 11.35 -2.73 -5.29
N TYR A 94 10.54 -2.49 -6.34
CA TYR A 94 9.32 -1.70 -6.17
C TYR A 94 8.21 -2.39 -5.35
N TYR A 95 8.28 -3.70 -5.14
CA TYR A 95 7.37 -4.43 -4.22
C TYR A 95 7.56 -4.03 -2.75
N ASP A 96 8.73 -3.49 -2.38
CA ASP A 96 9.05 -3.11 -0.99
C ASP A 96 8.07 -2.07 -0.45
N TYR A 97 7.53 -1.20 -1.31
CA TYR A 97 6.51 -0.24 -0.93
C TYR A 97 5.22 -0.91 -0.44
N ALA A 98 4.75 -1.96 -1.11
CA ALA A 98 3.56 -2.69 -0.66
C ALA A 98 3.82 -3.46 0.65
N ILE A 99 5.01 -4.04 0.79
CA ILE A 99 5.44 -4.64 2.07
C ILE A 99 5.44 -3.58 3.17
N SER A 100 5.93 -2.38 2.87
CA SER A 100 5.93 -1.26 3.83
C SER A 100 4.51 -0.89 4.28
N TYR A 101 3.52 -0.93 3.37
CA TYR A 101 2.12 -0.64 3.71
C TYR A 101 1.51 -1.71 4.60
N ILE A 102 1.81 -2.99 4.33
CA ILE A 102 1.38 -4.09 5.20
C ILE A 102 1.97 -3.93 6.61
N LEU A 103 3.28 -3.71 6.70
CA LEU A 103 3.98 -3.53 7.97
C LEU A 103 3.49 -2.30 8.73
N LEU A 104 3.29 -1.17 8.03
CA LEU A 104 2.74 0.06 8.59
C LEU A 104 1.43 -0.22 9.34
N HIS A 105 0.48 -0.90 8.69
CA HIS A 105 -0.81 -1.21 9.30
C HIS A 105 -0.70 -2.22 10.45
N GLN A 106 0.20 -3.21 10.35
CA GLN A 106 0.43 -4.16 11.45
C GLN A 106 0.99 -3.48 12.70
N PHE A 107 2.04 -2.66 12.56
CA PHE A 107 2.59 -1.89 13.67
C PHE A 107 1.58 -0.88 14.20
N HIS A 108 0.85 -0.18 13.31
CA HIS A 108 -0.15 0.80 13.70
C HIS A 108 -1.27 0.16 14.53
N ARG A 109 -1.82 -0.97 14.07
CA ARG A 109 -2.83 -1.74 14.80
C ARG A 109 -2.33 -2.18 16.17
N HIS A 110 -1.09 -2.68 16.25
CA HIS A 110 -0.49 -3.08 17.52
C HIS A 110 -0.38 -1.89 18.49
N ILE A 111 0.20 -0.77 18.04
CA ILE A 111 0.37 0.43 18.86
C ILE A 111 -0.99 0.95 19.33
N ALA A 112 -1.94 1.13 18.41
CA ALA A 112 -3.28 1.61 18.70
C ALA A 112 -3.98 0.73 19.75
N ARG A 113 -4.10 -0.58 19.50
CA ARG A 113 -4.90 -1.46 20.35
C ARG A 113 -4.18 -1.91 21.62
N LYS A 114 -2.87 -2.20 21.56
CA LYS A 114 -2.14 -2.83 22.67
C LYS A 114 -1.40 -1.84 23.56
N ILE A 115 -0.93 -0.72 23.00
CA ILE A 115 -0.20 0.30 23.78
C ILE A 115 -1.14 1.42 24.23
N LEU A 116 -2.06 1.84 23.35
CA LEU A 116 -2.93 2.99 23.60
C LEU A 116 -4.36 2.63 24.01
N GLY A 117 -4.85 1.43 23.64
CA GLY A 117 -6.25 1.07 23.83
C GLY A 117 -7.22 1.90 22.98
N GLN A 118 -6.78 2.34 21.80
CA GLN A 118 -7.53 3.19 20.87
C GLN A 118 -7.95 2.41 19.62
N ASP A 119 -8.96 2.91 18.92
CA ASP A 119 -9.30 2.43 17.57
C ASP A 119 -8.19 2.86 16.59
N PRO A 120 -7.60 1.94 15.81
CA PRO A 120 -6.60 2.28 14.80
C PRO A 120 -7.00 3.42 13.86
N ARG A 121 -8.28 3.59 13.53
CA ARG A 121 -8.76 4.66 12.64
C ARG A 121 -8.79 6.03 13.28
N ASN A 122 -8.79 6.08 14.61
CA ASN A 122 -8.81 7.30 15.39
C ASN A 122 -7.75 7.23 16.50
N THR A 123 -6.50 7.15 16.07
CA THR A 123 -5.35 6.99 16.97
C THR A 123 -4.38 8.18 16.83
N ASN A 124 -3.90 8.69 17.96
CA ASN A 124 -2.93 9.78 18.00
C ASN A 124 -1.73 9.43 18.89
N TYR A 125 -0.53 9.45 18.30
CA TYR A 125 0.71 9.09 18.98
C TYR A 125 1.35 10.26 19.74
N TYR A 126 0.92 11.49 19.46
CA TYR A 126 1.61 12.70 19.89
C TYR A 126 1.81 12.76 21.40
N GLY A 127 3.05 13.05 21.82
CA GLY A 127 3.42 13.17 23.24
C GLY A 127 3.58 11.85 24.00
N ASN A 128 3.31 10.70 23.38
CA ASN A 128 3.37 9.42 24.08
C ASN A 128 4.77 8.80 24.07
N LYS A 129 5.47 8.87 25.22
CA LYS A 129 6.81 8.30 25.40
C LYS A 129 6.86 6.77 25.27
N LYS A 130 5.77 6.05 25.59
CA LYS A 130 5.75 4.57 25.49
C LYS A 130 5.87 4.12 24.04
N ILE A 131 5.21 4.82 23.11
CA ILE A 131 5.33 4.55 21.67
C ILE A 131 6.76 4.81 21.20
N GLY A 132 7.37 5.93 21.62
CA GLY A 132 8.76 6.23 21.29
C GLY A 132 9.73 5.15 21.78
N SER A 133 9.55 4.66 23.01
CA SER A 133 10.35 3.55 23.56
C SER A 133 10.15 2.25 22.77
N PHE A 134 8.91 1.93 22.39
CA PHE A 134 8.59 0.75 21.58
C PHE A 134 9.21 0.83 20.18
N LEU A 135 9.04 1.93 19.46
CA LEU A 135 9.66 2.12 18.15
C LEU A 135 11.18 2.07 18.25
N ARG A 136 11.77 2.72 19.27
CA ARG A 136 13.23 2.69 19.49
C ARG A 136 13.74 1.28 19.77
N SER A 137 12.99 0.41 20.45
CA SER A 137 13.45 -0.96 20.72
C SER A 137 13.59 -1.79 19.45
N ILE A 138 12.82 -1.46 18.41
CA ILE A 138 12.84 -2.12 17.09
C ILE A 138 13.89 -1.44 16.19
N LEU A 139 13.78 -0.13 16.01
CA LEU A 139 14.59 0.63 15.05
C LEU A 139 16.09 0.60 15.38
N LYS A 140 16.47 0.49 16.65
CA LYS A 140 17.89 0.41 17.06
C LYS A 140 18.60 -0.85 16.55
N LEU A 141 17.86 -1.88 16.13
CA LEU A 141 18.42 -3.16 15.68
C LEU A 141 19.00 -3.03 14.26
N GLY A 142 18.46 -2.14 13.44
CA GLY A 142 18.83 -2.04 12.02
C GLY A 142 18.74 -3.39 11.31
N ALA A 143 19.68 -3.66 10.39
CA ALA A 143 19.77 -4.93 9.66
C ALA A 143 20.60 -6.00 10.39
N THR A 144 20.87 -5.86 11.69
CA THR A 144 21.70 -6.83 12.44
C THR A 144 20.97 -8.10 12.85
N ARG A 145 19.65 -8.16 12.62
CA ARG A 145 18.79 -9.29 12.95
C ARG A 145 17.82 -9.58 11.83
N ASP A 146 17.36 -10.83 11.77
CA ASP A 146 16.29 -11.26 10.85
C ASP A 146 15.00 -10.46 11.11
N SER A 147 14.47 -9.85 10.06
CA SER A 147 13.31 -8.95 10.16
C SER A 147 12.02 -9.67 10.55
N ARG A 148 11.83 -10.94 10.18
CA ARG A 148 10.67 -11.75 10.56
C ARG A 148 10.72 -12.10 12.04
N ALA A 149 11.90 -12.46 12.54
CA ALA A 149 12.11 -12.69 13.97
C ALA A 149 11.81 -11.41 14.77
N VAL A 150 12.34 -10.27 14.35
CA VAL A 150 12.08 -8.97 14.99
C VAL A 150 10.59 -8.64 14.97
N LEU A 151 9.89 -8.83 13.85
CA LEU A 151 8.46 -8.59 13.75
C LEU A 151 7.66 -9.46 14.73
N ARG A 152 7.94 -10.77 14.74
CA ARG A 152 7.26 -11.72 15.64
C ARG A 152 7.52 -11.41 17.11
N GLU A 153 8.74 -11.04 17.49
CA GLU A 153 9.07 -10.62 18.85
C GLU A 153 8.40 -9.30 19.24
N SER A 154 8.28 -8.37 18.30
CA SER A 154 7.78 -7.01 18.57
C SER A 154 6.27 -6.94 18.66
N ILE A 155 5.56 -7.62 17.75
CA ILE A 155 4.10 -7.52 17.65
C ILE A 155 3.36 -8.86 17.69
N GLY A 156 4.08 -9.98 17.74
CA GLY A 156 3.49 -11.31 17.88
C GLY A 156 2.99 -11.95 16.57
N GLU A 157 3.30 -11.38 15.41
CA GLU A 157 2.73 -11.79 14.12
C GLU A 157 3.80 -11.89 13.02
N ASP A 158 3.56 -12.75 12.02
CA ASP A 158 4.27 -12.69 10.73
C ASP A 158 3.68 -11.57 9.86
N ILE A 159 4.34 -11.27 8.73
CA ILE A 159 3.82 -10.33 7.73
C ILE A 159 2.42 -10.79 7.27
N SER A 160 1.43 -9.89 7.37
CA SER A 160 0.05 -10.21 7.07
C SER A 160 -0.78 -8.97 6.70
N ALA A 161 -1.52 -9.07 5.59
CA ALA A 161 -2.45 -8.02 5.15
C ALA A 161 -3.69 -7.85 6.06
N ARG A 162 -3.86 -8.68 7.10
CA ARG A 162 -5.02 -8.62 8.00
C ARG A 162 -5.19 -7.26 8.67
N ALA A 163 -4.11 -6.59 9.05
CA ALA A 163 -4.20 -5.28 9.69
C ALA A 163 -4.63 -4.17 8.73
N LEU A 164 -4.22 -4.27 7.46
CA LEU A 164 -4.65 -3.37 6.39
C LEU A 164 -6.15 -3.55 6.12
N LEU A 165 -6.61 -4.79 5.96
CA LEU A 165 -8.04 -5.11 5.77
C LEU A 165 -8.87 -4.65 6.97
N ASP A 166 -8.43 -4.97 8.18
CA ASP A 166 -9.06 -4.55 9.43
C ASP A 166 -9.05 -3.04 9.61
N TYR A 167 -8.19 -2.26 8.94
CA TYR A 167 -8.25 -0.79 8.97
C TYR A 167 -9.33 -0.26 8.01
N PHE A 168 -9.40 -0.82 6.79
CA PHE A 168 -10.33 -0.40 5.75
C PHE A 168 -11.71 -1.08 5.78
N GLU A 169 -11.99 -1.97 6.75
CA GLU A 169 -13.24 -2.75 6.75
C GLU A 169 -14.54 -1.92 6.61
N PRO A 170 -14.76 -0.79 7.31
CA PRO A 170 -15.97 0.03 7.12
C PRO A 170 -16.13 0.54 5.70
N LEU A 171 -15.02 0.93 5.06
CA LEU A 171 -15.01 1.34 3.67
C LEU A 171 -15.32 0.15 2.75
N LEU A 172 -14.74 -1.02 3.03
CA LEU A 172 -14.99 -2.23 2.25
C LEU A 172 -16.47 -2.64 2.32
N GLU A 173 -17.08 -2.60 3.50
CA GLU A 173 -18.51 -2.85 3.68
C GLU A 173 -19.38 -1.85 2.91
N TYR A 174 -19.04 -0.56 2.97
CA TYR A 174 -19.72 0.48 2.19
C TYR A 174 -19.60 0.22 0.68
N LEU A 175 -18.38 0.02 0.17
CA LEU A 175 -18.13 -0.21 -1.24
C LEU A 175 -18.81 -1.49 -1.76
N ARG A 176 -18.93 -2.55 -0.93
CA ARG A 176 -19.71 -3.75 -1.30
C ARG A 176 -21.19 -3.44 -1.53
N LYS A 177 -21.77 -2.55 -0.72
CA LYS A 177 -23.17 -2.10 -0.88
C LYS A 177 -23.32 -1.22 -2.11
N GLU A 178 -22.45 -0.22 -2.28
CA GLU A 178 -22.49 0.71 -3.43
C GLU A 178 -22.27 0.01 -4.78
N ASN A 179 -21.48 -1.06 -4.79
CA ASN A 179 -21.19 -1.83 -5.99
C ASN A 179 -22.12 -3.05 -6.15
N ALA A 180 -23.14 -3.23 -5.29
CA ALA A 180 -24.06 -4.35 -5.41
C ALA A 180 -24.73 -4.36 -6.80
N GLY A 181 -24.63 -5.50 -7.50
CA GLY A 181 -25.17 -5.66 -8.85
C GLY A 181 -24.24 -5.18 -9.98
N ARG A 182 -23.13 -4.51 -9.67
CA ARG A 182 -22.08 -4.25 -10.68
C ARG A 182 -21.34 -5.54 -10.99
N ARG A 183 -21.20 -5.86 -12.27
CA ARG A 183 -20.52 -7.08 -12.74
C ARG A 183 -19.07 -6.83 -13.14
N HIS A 184 -18.74 -5.59 -13.48
CA HIS A 184 -17.41 -5.18 -13.88
C HIS A 184 -17.12 -3.78 -13.35
N THR A 185 -15.88 -3.53 -12.96
CA THR A 185 -15.38 -2.19 -12.62
C THR A 185 -15.08 -1.38 -13.88
N LEU A 186 -14.77 -2.05 -14.98
CA LEU A 186 -14.49 -1.51 -16.31
C LEU A 186 -15.18 -2.45 -17.31
N GLY A 187 -15.97 -1.92 -18.25
CA GLY A 187 -16.64 -2.76 -19.27
C GLY A 187 -15.64 -3.65 -20.03
N ASP A 188 -16.14 -4.73 -20.65
CA ASP A 188 -15.35 -5.79 -21.32
C ASP A 188 -14.04 -5.23 -21.92
N ILE A 189 -12.93 -5.47 -21.20
CA ILE A 189 -11.57 -5.18 -21.64
C ILE A 189 -11.04 -6.41 -22.38
#